data_AF-A0AAP8N6V9-F1
#
_entry.id   AF-A0AAP8N6V9-F1
#
_cell.length_a   1.000
_cell.length_b   1.000
_cell.length_c   1.000
_cell.angle_alpha   90.00
_cell.angle_beta   90.00
_cell.angle_gamma   90.00
#
_symmetry.space_group_name_H-M   'P 1'
#
loop_
_entity.id
_entity.type
_entity.pdbx_description
1 polymer ?
#
loop_
_entity_poly.entity_id
_entity_poly.type
_entity_poly.pdbx_seq_one_letter_code
_entity_poly.pdbx_strand_id
1 'polypeptide(L)' 'RLNTSPKENIESAILIWTRLFGNPSLTWEDLAFLRKQTNLPILLKGILHKEDAKLAYENGMDGLIVSNHGGRQVDGTI' A
#
# COMPACT_ATOMS: atom_id res chain seq x y z
N ARG A 1 -18.61 -3.01 1.58
CA ARG A 1 -18.39 -3.79 2.83
C ARG A 1 -19.07 -3.12 4.04
N LEU A 2 -19.28 -1.81 4.05
CA LEU A 2 -20.21 -1.16 4.99
C LEU A 2 -21.65 -1.23 4.47
N ASN A 3 -22.62 -1.31 5.39
CA ASN A 3 -24.06 -1.31 5.07
C ASN A 3 -24.68 0.10 5.11
N THR A 4 -24.03 1.05 5.77
CA THR A 4 -24.42 2.47 5.86
C THR A 4 -23.19 3.36 5.66
N SER A 5 -23.38 4.67 5.57
CA SER A 5 -22.24 5.59 5.42
C SER A 5 -21.38 5.65 6.70
N PRO A 6 -20.09 5.98 6.59
CA PRO A 6 -19.23 6.13 7.78
C PRO A 6 -19.74 7.17 8.79
N LYS A 7 -20.48 8.21 8.35
CA LYS A 7 -21.05 9.23 9.24
C LYS A 7 -22.22 8.70 10.07
N GLU A 8 -23.01 7.78 9.51
CA GLU A 8 -24.18 7.20 10.19
C GLU A 8 -23.79 6.08 11.16
N ASN A 9 -22.69 5.37 10.90
CA ASN A 9 -22.18 4.31 11.78
C ASN A 9 -20.66 4.33 11.85
N ILE A 10 -20.14 5.25 12.67
CA ILE A 10 -18.71 5.48 12.84
C ILE A 10 -18.02 4.23 13.42
N GLU A 11 -18.65 3.54 14.37
CA GLU A 11 -18.08 2.34 15.00
C GLU A 11 -17.78 1.24 13.97
N SER A 12 -18.73 0.94 13.09
CA SER A 12 -18.54 -0.06 12.04
C SER A 12 -17.46 0.36 11.05
N ALA A 13 -17.38 1.65 10.71
CA ALA A 13 -16.32 2.18 9.86
C ALA A 13 -14.94 2.03 10.50
N ILE A 14 -14.80 2.36 11.79
CA ILE A 14 -13.57 2.18 12.56
C ILE A 14 -13.16 0.71 12.59
N LEU A 15 -14.09 -0.19 12.94
CA LEU A 15 -13.80 -1.63 13.03
C LEU A 15 -13.35 -2.23 11.68
N ILE A 16 -13.93 -1.78 10.56
CA ILE A 16 -13.48 -2.20 9.24
C ILE A 16 -12.10 -1.62 8.93
N TRP A 17 -11.88 -0.32 9.19
CA TRP A 17 -10.59 0.32 8.96
C TRP A 17 -9.46 -0.38 9.72
N THR A 18 -9.66 -0.70 11.00
CA THR A 18 -8.67 -1.40 11.84
C THR A 18 -8.25 -2.74 11.24
N ARG A 19 -9.16 -3.45 10.55
CA ARG A 19 -8.85 -4.74 9.91
C ARG A 19 -8.12 -4.58 8.56
N LEU A 20 -8.28 -3.45 7.89
CA LEU A 20 -7.74 -3.23 6.55
C LEU A 20 -6.41 -2.46 6.56
N PHE A 21 -6.24 -1.51 7.48
CA PHE A 21 -5.17 -0.51 7.42
C PHE A 21 -3.77 -1.10 7.42
N GLY A 22 -3.53 -2.12 8.25
CA GLY A 22 -2.20 -2.70 8.41
C GLY A 22 -1.90 -3.91 7.53
N ASN A 23 -2.80 -4.30 6.61
CA ASN A 23 -2.82 -5.64 6.01
C ASN A 23 -1.40 -6.16 5.63
N PRO A 24 -0.79 -7.02 6.46
CA PRO A 24 0.59 -7.44 6.26
C PRO A 24 0.69 -8.59 5.24
N SER A 25 -0.44 -9.05 4.70
CA SER A 25 -0.49 -10.14 3.72
C SER A 25 -0.23 -9.69 2.28
N LEU A 26 -0.04 -8.39 2.04
CA LEU A 26 0.18 -7.87 0.69
C LEU A 26 1.55 -8.31 0.18
N THR A 27 1.59 -8.81 -1.05
CA THR A 27 2.82 -9.26 -1.70
C THR A 27 3.01 -8.60 -3.07
N TRP A 28 4.12 -8.92 -3.74
CA TRP A 28 4.43 -8.42 -5.07
C TRP A 28 3.42 -8.91 -6.12
N GLU A 29 2.89 -10.13 -5.97
CA GLU A 29 1.90 -10.72 -6.87
C GLU A 29 0.58 -9.91 -6.91
N ASP A 30 0.24 -9.21 -5.82
CA ASP A 30 -0.96 -8.37 -5.74
C ASP A 30 -0.89 -7.13 -6.64
N LEU A 31 0.32 -6.72 -7.06
CA LEU A 31 0.50 -5.57 -7.97
C LEU A 31 -0.16 -5.80 -9.32
N ALA A 32 -0.21 -7.04 -9.80
CA ALA A 32 -0.90 -7.40 -11.03
C ALA A 32 -2.41 -7.11 -10.95
N PHE A 33 -3.01 -7.24 -9.76
CA PHE A 33 -4.40 -6.85 -9.55
C PHE A 33 -4.56 -5.32 -9.65
N LEU A 34 -3.70 -4.55 -8.97
CA LEU A 34 -3.73 -3.07 -9.03
C LEU A 34 -3.57 -2.56 -10.45
N ARG A 35 -2.66 -3.16 -11.23
CA ARG A 35 -2.44 -2.79 -12.63
C ARG A 35 -3.70 -2.94 -13.48
N LYS A 36 -4.53 -3.97 -13.22
CA LYS A 36 -5.81 -4.19 -13.91
C LYS A 36 -6.90 -3.18 -13.54
N GLN A 37 -6.77 -2.46 -12.42
CA GLN A 37 -7.79 -1.51 -11.96
C GLN A 37 -7.65 -0.11 -12.60
N THR A 38 -6.50 0.22 -13.19
CA THR A 38 -6.25 1.58 -13.68
C THR A 38 -5.18 1.63 -14.77
N ASN A 39 -5.30 2.61 -15.68
CA ASN A 39 -4.29 2.94 -16.68
C ASN A 39 -3.36 4.09 -16.25
N LEU A 40 -3.58 4.68 -15.06
CA LEU A 40 -2.70 5.72 -14.54
C LEU A 40 -1.34 5.13 -14.12
N PRO A 41 -0.25 5.91 -14.12
CA PRO A 41 1.03 5.46 -13.58
C PRO A 41 0.90 4.99 -12.13
N ILE A 42 1.50 3.85 -11.78
CA ILE A 42 1.57 3.33 -10.42
C ILE A 42 3.00 3.51 -9.91
N LEU A 43 3.12 4.25 -8.81
CA LEU A 43 4.39 4.43 -8.11
C LEU A 43 4.35 3.71 -6.77
N LEU A 44 5.38 2.93 -6.44
CA LEU A 44 5.51 2.31 -5.13
C LEU A 44 6.24 3.23 -4.16
N LYS A 45 5.57 3.59 -3.06
CA LYS A 45 6.14 4.39 -1.98
C LYS A 45 6.53 3.52 -0.81
N GLY A 46 7.75 3.71 -0.30
CA GLY A 46 8.24 2.95 0.85
C GLY A 46 9.51 2.14 0.58
N ILE A 47 10.02 2.18 -0.66
CA ILE A 47 11.18 1.39 -1.08
C ILE A 47 12.45 1.99 -0.46
N LEU A 48 13.22 1.17 0.26
CA LEU A 48 14.50 1.57 0.86
C LEU A 48 15.68 0.70 0.41
N HIS A 49 15.40 -0.50 -0.11
CA HIS A 49 16.43 -1.44 -0.56
C HIS A 49 16.45 -1.58 -2.08
N LYS A 50 17.66 -1.70 -2.65
CA LYS A 50 17.86 -1.80 -4.10
C LYS A 50 17.17 -3.02 -4.73
N GLU A 51 17.08 -4.13 -4.01
CA GLU A 51 16.45 -5.35 -4.53
C GLU A 51 14.93 -5.17 -4.65
N ASP A 52 14.31 -4.41 -3.75
CA ASP A 52 12.88 -4.08 -3.87
C ASP A 52 12.62 -3.10 -5.03
N ALA A 53 13.57 -2.20 -5.31
CA ALA A 53 13.48 -1.34 -6.49
C ALA A 53 13.53 -2.17 -7.80
N LYS A 54 14.37 -3.22 -7.83
CA LYS A 54 14.43 -4.16 -8.94
C LYS A 54 13.13 -4.94 -9.08
N LEU A 55 12.59 -5.48 -7.99
CA LEU A 55 11.31 -6.20 -7.99
C LEU A 55 10.15 -5.32 -8.46
N ALA A 56 10.13 -4.05 -8.07
CA ALA A 56 9.12 -3.11 -8.53
C ALA A 56 9.14 -2.90 -10.04
N TYR A 57 10.35 -2.75 -10.62
CA TYR A 57 10.52 -2.67 -12.07
C TYR A 57 10.08 -3.96 -12.77
N GLU A 58 10.50 -5.12 -12.25
CA GLU A 58 10.12 -6.44 -12.80
C GLU A 58 8.61 -6.69 -12.76
N ASN A 59 7.91 -6.13 -11.77
CA ASN A 59 6.44 -6.19 -11.65
C ASN A 59 5.72 -5.06 -12.42
N GLY A 60 6.42 -4.29 -13.25
CA GLY A 60 5.83 -3.31 -14.15
C GLY A 60 5.30 -2.05 -13.47
N MET A 61 5.90 -1.65 -12.35
CA MET A 61 5.61 -0.36 -11.71
C MET A 61 6.28 0.78 -12.46
N ASP A 62 5.60 1.92 -12.57
CA ASP A 62 6.00 3.06 -13.39
C ASP A 62 6.99 3.98 -12.67
N GLY A 63 7.16 3.81 -11.36
CA GLY A 63 8.16 4.53 -10.59
C GLY A 63 8.19 4.17 -9.11
N LEU A 64 9.09 4.82 -8.39
CA LEU A 64 9.37 4.56 -6.97
C LEU A 64 9.43 5.86 -6.18
N ILE A 65 9.04 5.80 -4.91
CA ILE A 65 9.24 6.86 -3.94
C ILE A 65 10.03 6.28 -2.77
N VAL A 66 11.30 6.67 -2.68
CA VAL A 66 12.19 6.33 -1.56
C VAL A 66 11.69 7.03 -0.31
N SER A 67 11.27 6.27 0.69
CA SER A 67 10.63 6.83 1.89
C SER A 67 10.59 5.80 3.01
N ASN A 68 11.02 6.20 4.21
CA ASN A 68 10.79 5.46 5.45
C ASN A 68 9.51 5.92 6.16
N HIS A 69 8.57 6.52 5.42
CA HIS A 69 7.37 7.14 5.96
C HIS A 69 7.67 8.26 6.98
N GLY A 70 8.80 8.94 6.84
CA GLY A 70 9.22 10.01 7.76
C GLY A 70 9.57 9.48 9.15
N GLY A 71 10.12 8.26 9.25
CA GLY A 71 10.51 7.63 10.51
C GLY A 71 9.35 7.15 11.38
N ARG A 72 8.15 6.95 10.81
CA ARG A 72 6.93 6.60 11.57
C ARG A 72 6.49 5.15 11.48
N GLN A 73 7.26 4.30 10.79
CA GLN A 73 6.92 2.89 10.56
C GLN A 73 7.94 1.97 11.21
N VAL A 74 9.12 1.81 10.60
CA VAL A 74 10.21 0.99 11.15
C VAL A 74 11.38 1.91 11.52
N ASP A 75 11.72 1.92 12.80
CA ASP A 75 12.80 2.75 13.34
C ASP A 75 14.18 2.24 12.91
N GLY A 76 15.15 3.15 12.80
CA GLY A 76 16.53 2.83 12.38
C GLY A 76 16.70 2.47 10.90
N THR A 77 15.67 2.65 10.08
CA THR A 77 15.75 2.41 8.62
C THR A 77 16.49 3.53 7.91
N ILE A 78 17.39 3.16 6.99
CA ILE A 78 18.22 4.04 6.14
C ILE A 78 17.92 3.73 4.67
#